data_AF-A0A181Z853-F1
#
_entry.id   AF-A0A181Z853-F1
#
_cell.length_a   1.000
_cell.length_b   1.000
_cell.length_c   1.000
_cell.angle_alpha   90.00
_cell.angle_beta   90.00
_cell.angle_gamma   90.00
#
_symmetry.space_group_name_H-M   'P 1'
#
loop_
_entity.id
_entity.type
_entity.pdbx_description
1 polymer ?
#
loop_
_entity_poly.entity_id
_entity_poly.type
_entity_poly.pdbx_seq_one_letter_code
_entity_poly.pdbx_strand_id
1 'polypeptide(L)'
;MTEQHPVDVEPRFRTPPGWPTPSAAWVERHHLAEPARGWVPAPSLPAAPQGWRFWEADRRAVWRDRRTLVGLALVLVGIAVVVTVSVLGGELRGLAGLGLVPVVGGAAVAITSSVRRAALADRLVAVARERRAADPIDPEAAWGVPGALPFVEASGDERRSPVRRRNRIAVAVTATATAVVTIVGASVAVVPLVQETVGGVGQTLALGLQDDAPAPSTASASPDPDTDPAPDTDPTPAPAPSTVAVDAVLEDGTALQADCAVAMAGRTDPAHCWAWSLTAPAACEAKVTVRFGPDANAPATRTEERFVSLSPGVPLSLVLRGGETIAGLDHPTCVSAGSAPYPIGTYDAGVELPDSDFPAACDDWGCDGFVFDAESACDAATIEVHVFDEVADQHSRDYVVVQPLADGTSTTHNEVFVPYDHGRQPADAEVSSVTCES
;
A
#
# COMPACT_ATOMS: atom_id res chain seq x y z
N MET A 1 47.65 17.27 5.59
CA MET A 1 46.18 17.29 5.44
C MET A 1 45.72 15.87 5.72
N THR A 2 45.32 15.60 6.96
CA THR A 2 44.91 14.25 7.38
C THR A 2 43.44 14.13 7.02
N GLU A 3 43.11 13.33 6.01
CA GLU A 3 41.73 12.98 5.72
C GLU A 3 41.16 12.29 6.96
N GLN A 4 40.35 13.02 7.72
CA GLN A 4 39.49 12.43 8.73
C GLN A 4 38.49 11.56 7.97
N HIS A 5 38.79 10.26 7.88
CA HIS A 5 37.79 9.29 7.50
C HIS A 5 36.60 9.49 8.44
N PRO A 6 35.38 9.68 7.91
CA PRO A 6 34.20 9.73 8.75
C PRO A 6 34.22 8.47 9.62
N VAL A 7 34.00 8.65 10.93
CA VAL A 7 33.93 7.53 11.87
C VAL A 7 32.63 6.80 11.55
N ASP A 8 32.69 5.91 10.58
CA ASP A 8 31.59 5.05 10.18
C ASP A 8 31.25 4.20 11.39
N VAL A 9 30.02 4.38 11.87
CA VAL A 9 29.57 3.64 13.02
C VAL A 9 29.13 2.27 12.55
N GLU A 10 30.04 1.33 12.67
CA GLU A 10 29.85 -0.04 12.24
C GLU A 10 28.98 -0.81 13.26
N PRO A 11 27.78 -1.29 12.88
CA PRO A 11 26.96 -2.12 13.75
C PRO A 11 27.71 -3.38 14.17
N ARG A 12 27.57 -3.74 15.44
CA ARG A 12 28.32 -4.84 16.06
C ARG A 12 27.53 -6.14 15.91
N PHE A 13 28.19 -7.18 15.41
CA PHE A 13 27.63 -8.53 15.39
C PHE A 13 27.51 -9.10 16.81
N ARG A 14 26.36 -9.73 17.11
CA ARG A 14 26.02 -10.38 18.37
C ARG A 14 25.91 -11.87 18.16
N THR A 15 26.92 -12.59 18.63
CA THR A 15 26.96 -14.04 18.65
C THR A 15 25.90 -14.62 19.60
N PRO A 16 25.01 -15.50 19.14
CA PRO A 16 24.09 -16.24 20.00
C PRO A 16 24.81 -17.03 21.10
N PRO A 17 24.17 -17.27 22.26
CA PRO A 17 24.77 -18.08 23.31
C PRO A 17 25.10 -19.48 22.81
N GLY A 18 26.33 -19.94 23.05
CA GLY A 18 26.80 -21.26 22.63
C GLY A 18 27.39 -21.32 21.23
N TRP A 19 27.34 -20.24 20.43
CA TRP A 19 28.04 -20.17 19.15
C TRP A 19 29.49 -19.69 19.33
N PRO A 20 30.42 -20.11 18.46
CA PRO A 20 31.75 -19.52 18.39
C PRO A 20 31.66 -18.08 17.86
N THR A 21 32.65 -17.25 18.20
CA THR A 21 32.77 -15.90 17.64
C THR A 21 33.21 -16.02 16.17
N PRO A 22 32.47 -15.45 15.21
CA PRO A 22 32.88 -15.48 13.81
C PRO A 22 34.14 -14.64 13.59
N SER A 23 34.86 -14.95 12.50
CA SER A 23 36.02 -14.19 12.06
C SER A 23 35.62 -12.77 11.63
N ALA A 24 36.56 -11.82 11.74
CA ALA A 24 36.33 -10.43 11.33
C ALA A 24 35.92 -10.33 9.85
N ALA A 25 36.57 -11.12 8.98
CA ALA A 25 36.23 -11.17 7.57
C ALA A 25 34.79 -11.64 7.32
N TRP A 26 34.30 -12.60 8.12
CA TRP A 26 32.91 -13.05 8.03
C TRP A 26 31.94 -11.96 8.46
N VAL A 27 32.22 -11.26 9.57
CA VAL A 27 31.39 -10.16 10.07
C VAL A 27 31.32 -9.00 9.08
N GLU A 28 32.46 -8.62 8.51
CA GLU A 28 32.56 -7.55 7.51
C GLU A 28 31.80 -7.92 6.22
N ARG A 29 31.92 -9.17 5.76
CA ARG A 29 31.23 -9.65 4.55
C ARG A 29 29.71 -9.76 4.75
N HIS A 30 29.27 -10.29 5.89
CA HIS A 30 27.85 -10.51 6.18
C HIS A 30 27.19 -9.34 6.91
N HIS A 31 27.79 -8.15 6.82
CA HIS A 31 27.32 -6.96 7.51
C HIS A 31 25.82 -6.70 7.30
N LEU A 32 25.08 -6.60 8.41
CA LEU A 32 23.62 -6.43 8.46
C LEU A 32 22.77 -7.58 7.87
N ALA A 33 23.37 -8.66 7.37
CA ALA A 33 22.63 -9.83 6.90
C ALA A 33 22.13 -10.67 8.07
N GLU A 34 20.86 -11.06 8.06
CA GLU A 34 20.28 -11.95 9.07
C GLU A 34 20.18 -13.38 8.54
N PRO A 35 20.59 -14.40 9.32
CA PRO A 35 20.46 -15.78 8.92
C PRO A 35 18.98 -16.20 8.87
N ALA A 36 18.65 -17.14 7.98
CA ALA A 36 17.32 -17.74 7.90
C ALA A 36 16.88 -18.37 9.23
N ARG A 37 15.57 -18.43 9.46
CA ARG A 37 15.03 -18.99 10.71
C ARG A 37 15.48 -20.44 10.90
N GLY A 38 16.05 -20.74 12.06
CA GLY A 38 16.54 -22.08 12.40
C GLY A 38 17.93 -22.40 11.87
N TRP A 39 18.58 -21.48 11.14
CA TRP A 39 19.96 -21.66 10.72
C TRP A 39 20.93 -21.74 11.92
N VAL A 40 21.90 -22.63 11.82
CA VAL A 40 23.01 -22.81 12.78
C VAL A 40 24.34 -22.89 12.03
N PRO A 41 25.44 -22.34 12.59
CA PRO A 41 26.72 -22.33 11.90
C PRO A 41 27.37 -23.72 11.86
N ALA A 42 26.99 -24.66 12.72
CA ALA A 42 27.41 -26.05 12.64
C ALA A 42 26.33 -26.96 13.26
N PRO A 43 26.19 -28.23 12.83
CA PRO A 43 25.15 -29.13 13.31
C PRO A 43 25.19 -29.41 14.82
N SER A 44 26.36 -29.28 15.46
CA SER A 44 26.55 -29.51 16.89
C SER A 44 26.19 -28.31 17.77
N LEU A 45 25.82 -27.16 17.17
CA LEU A 45 25.54 -25.92 17.88
C LEU A 45 24.04 -25.73 18.10
N PRO A 46 23.62 -25.11 19.21
CA PRO A 46 22.21 -24.85 19.47
C PRO A 46 21.64 -23.84 18.46
N ALA A 47 20.35 -23.94 18.15
CA ALA A 47 19.65 -22.90 17.40
C ALA A 47 19.71 -21.56 18.15
N ALA A 48 19.77 -20.45 17.40
CA ALA A 48 19.67 -19.12 18.00
C ALA A 48 18.30 -18.98 18.72
N PRO A 49 18.26 -18.32 19.90
CA PRO A 49 16.99 -18.07 20.58
C PRO A 49 15.99 -17.34 19.67
N GLN A 50 14.69 -17.64 19.83
CA GLN A 50 13.65 -16.97 19.05
C GLN A 50 13.70 -15.45 19.31
N GLY A 51 13.76 -14.65 18.23
CA GLY A 51 13.87 -13.19 18.30
C GLY A 51 15.27 -12.67 18.63
N TRP A 52 16.31 -13.51 18.55
CA TRP A 52 17.69 -13.05 18.65
C TRP A 52 18.00 -11.98 17.61
N ARG A 53 18.74 -10.95 18.02
CA ARG A 53 19.19 -9.86 17.14
C ARG A 53 20.67 -10.01 16.89
N PHE A 54 21.02 -10.40 15.67
CA PHE A 54 22.39 -10.61 15.23
C PHE A 54 23.19 -9.31 15.09
N TRP A 55 22.51 -8.19 14.90
CA TRP A 55 23.14 -6.88 14.75
C TRP A 55 22.67 -5.92 15.82
N GLU A 56 23.61 -5.27 16.49
CA GLU A 56 23.34 -4.16 17.38
C GLU A 56 23.88 -2.87 16.78
N ALA A 57 22.97 -1.97 16.41
CA ALA A 57 23.32 -0.61 16.07
C ALA A 57 23.90 0.08 17.32
N ASP A 58 25.10 0.67 17.20
CA ASP A 58 25.64 1.47 18.28
C ASP A 58 24.70 2.66 18.53
N ARG A 59 24.01 2.62 19.68
CA ARG A 59 23.07 3.68 20.07
C ARG A 59 23.76 5.04 20.10
N ARG A 60 25.06 5.10 20.40
CA ARG A 60 25.82 6.37 20.46
C ARG A 60 25.93 7.04 19.09
N ALA A 61 25.85 6.29 18.00
CA ALA A 61 25.80 6.81 16.63
C ALA A 61 24.54 7.64 16.39
N VAL A 62 23.40 7.08 16.83
CA VAL A 62 22.08 7.70 16.66
C VAL A 62 22.02 9.04 17.40
N TRP A 63 22.66 9.13 18.57
CA TRP A 63 22.74 10.37 19.37
C TRP A 63 23.81 11.36 18.89
N ARG A 64 24.76 10.95 18.04
CA ARG A 64 25.82 11.84 17.55
C ARG A 64 25.43 12.64 16.31
N ASP A 65 24.34 12.29 15.65
CA ASP A 65 23.83 13.10 14.56
C ASP A 65 23.24 14.41 15.10
N ARG A 66 24.13 15.41 15.21
CA ARG A 66 23.79 16.77 15.64
C ARG A 66 22.65 17.36 14.82
N ARG A 67 22.47 16.96 13.55
CA ARG A 67 21.40 17.50 12.70
C ARG A 67 20.03 17.02 13.14
N THR A 68 19.91 15.74 13.50
CA THR A 68 18.67 15.18 14.06
C THR A 68 18.33 15.85 15.40
N LEU A 69 19.33 16.03 16.26
CA LEU A 69 19.14 16.70 17.55
C LEU A 69 18.77 18.19 17.40
N VAL A 70 19.38 18.89 16.45
CA VAL A 70 19.04 20.29 16.13
C VAL A 70 17.62 20.39 15.58
N GLY A 71 17.21 19.49 14.67
CA GLY A 71 15.84 19.43 14.17
C GLY A 71 14.82 19.20 15.28
N LEU A 72 15.07 18.21 16.15
CA LEU A 72 14.21 17.91 17.30
C LEU A 72 14.15 19.09 18.29
N ALA A 73 15.30 19.73 18.56
CA ALA A 73 15.36 20.90 19.44
C ALA A 73 14.56 22.08 18.86
N LEU A 74 14.63 22.34 17.55
CA LEU A 74 13.85 23.38 16.89
C LEU A 74 12.34 23.13 16.98
N VAL A 75 11.92 21.87 16.80
CA VAL A 75 10.51 21.46 16.97
C VAL A 75 10.05 21.71 18.41
N LEU A 76 10.83 21.27 19.41
CA LEU A 76 10.48 21.46 20.81
C LEU A 76 10.41 22.94 21.22
N VAL A 77 11.36 23.77 20.74
CA VAL A 77 11.35 25.21 20.96
C VAL A 77 10.13 25.85 20.31
N GLY A 78 9.80 25.48 19.07
CA GLY A 78 8.61 25.99 18.38
C GLY A 78 7.32 25.63 19.10
N ILE A 79 7.16 24.39 19.56
CA ILE A 79 6.00 23.95 20.36
C ILE A 79 5.92 24.75 21.66
N ALA A 80 7.03 24.93 22.38
CA ALA A 80 7.05 25.71 23.61
C ALA A 80 6.61 27.16 23.39
N VAL A 81 7.05 27.80 22.29
CA VAL A 81 6.62 29.16 21.91
C VAL A 81 5.11 29.19 21.63
N VAL A 82 4.59 28.25 20.84
CA VAL A 82 3.15 28.17 20.54
C VAL A 82 2.32 28.01 21.82
N VAL A 83 2.67 27.05 22.68
CA VAL A 83 1.96 26.82 23.95
C VAL A 83 2.01 28.06 24.85
N THR A 84 3.17 28.71 24.95
CA THR A 84 3.34 29.91 25.78
C THR A 84 2.45 31.06 25.27
N VAL A 85 2.44 31.32 23.95
CA VAL A 85 1.61 32.36 23.33
C VAL A 85 0.11 32.05 23.47
N SER A 86 -0.30 30.77 23.39
CA SER A 86 -1.69 30.35 23.57
C SER A 86 -2.20 30.54 24.99
N VAL A 87 -1.37 30.25 26.02
CA VAL A 87 -1.76 30.35 27.44
C VAL A 87 -1.82 31.79 27.93
N LEU A 88 -0.98 32.69 27.40
CA LEU A 88 -0.88 34.09 27.84
C LEU A 88 -2.02 35.01 27.37
N GLY A 89 -2.97 34.51 26.57
CA GLY A 89 -4.28 35.13 26.31
C GLY A 89 -4.32 36.67 26.18
N GLY A 90 -3.94 37.22 25.02
CA GLY A 90 -4.00 38.65 24.75
C GLY A 90 -3.80 39.01 23.28
N GLU A 91 -3.74 40.32 22.97
CA GLU A 91 -3.59 40.93 21.62
C GLU A 91 -2.41 40.38 20.77
N LEU A 92 -1.55 39.56 21.37
CA LEU A 92 -0.42 38.89 20.73
C LEU A 92 -0.78 37.62 19.95
N ARG A 93 -2.07 37.25 19.82
CA ARG A 93 -2.52 36.11 19.00
C ARG A 93 -2.00 36.17 17.55
N GLY A 94 -1.79 37.37 17.01
CA GLY A 94 -1.21 37.55 15.67
C GLY A 94 0.25 37.09 15.54
N LEU A 95 1.00 36.99 16.64
CA LEU A 95 2.39 36.52 16.64
C LEU A 95 2.52 34.99 16.75
N ALA A 96 1.43 34.26 17.01
CA ALA A 96 1.45 32.79 17.05
C ALA A 96 1.92 32.18 15.72
N GLY A 97 1.69 32.87 14.59
CA GLY A 97 2.17 32.47 13.27
C GLY A 97 3.71 32.42 13.15
N LEU A 98 4.45 33.24 13.91
CA LEU A 98 5.91 33.22 13.90
C LEU A 98 6.49 31.98 14.61
N GLY A 99 5.73 31.39 15.54
CA GLY A 99 6.11 30.14 16.22
C GLY A 99 6.05 28.90 15.34
N LEU A 100 5.29 28.95 14.23
CA LEU A 100 5.13 27.83 13.29
C LEU A 100 6.34 27.63 12.38
N VAL A 101 7.01 28.72 11.99
CA VAL A 101 8.18 28.68 11.09
C VAL A 101 9.29 27.74 11.59
N PRO A 102 9.75 27.81 12.86
CA PRO A 102 10.76 26.87 13.35
C PRO A 102 10.26 25.43 13.50
N VAL A 103 8.95 25.22 13.72
CA VAL A 103 8.35 23.87 13.78
C VAL A 103 8.40 23.21 12.40
N VAL A 104 7.93 23.92 11.37
CA VAL A 104 7.93 23.42 9.98
C VAL A 104 9.36 23.21 9.49
N GLY A 105 10.26 24.18 9.73
CA GLY A 105 11.67 24.06 9.37
C GLY A 105 12.36 22.90 10.09
N GLY A 106 12.12 22.73 11.40
CA GLY A 106 12.65 21.63 12.20
C GLY A 106 12.16 20.26 11.73
N ALA A 107 10.86 20.15 11.41
CA ALA A 107 10.25 18.94 10.88
C ALA A 107 10.82 18.56 9.51
N ALA A 108 10.92 19.51 8.58
CA ALA A 108 11.49 19.27 7.25
C ALA A 108 12.95 18.78 7.33
N VAL A 109 13.77 19.35 8.22
CA VAL A 109 15.16 18.90 8.44
C VAL A 109 15.19 17.50 9.05
N ALA A 110 14.31 17.20 10.00
CA ALA A 110 14.21 15.86 10.58
C ALA A 110 13.85 14.82 9.52
N ILE A 111 12.82 15.08 8.70
CA ILE A 111 12.34 14.19 7.63
C ILE A 111 13.43 13.97 6.56
N THR A 112 14.01 15.05 6.03
CA THR A 112 15.06 14.92 5.01
C THR A 112 16.28 14.17 5.54
N SER A 113 16.61 14.31 6.83
CA SER A 113 17.67 13.54 7.47
C SER A 113 17.33 12.06 7.66
N SER A 114 16.07 11.72 7.94
CA SER A 114 15.63 10.33 8.10
C SER A 114 15.56 9.62 6.76
N VAL A 115 15.02 10.28 5.72
CA VAL A 115 14.94 9.75 4.36
C VAL A 115 16.35 9.51 3.80
N ARG A 116 17.27 10.48 3.93
CA ARG A 116 18.66 10.30 3.50
C ARG A 116 19.35 9.14 4.23
N ARG A 117 19.03 8.92 5.51
CA ARG A 117 19.58 7.78 6.27
C ARG A 117 19.01 6.45 5.81
N ALA A 118 17.71 6.39 5.49
CA ALA A 118 17.10 5.19 4.92
C ALA A 118 17.75 4.84 3.57
N ALA A 119 17.82 5.80 2.65
CA ALA A 119 18.44 5.61 1.35
C ALA A 119 19.93 5.22 1.43
N LEU A 120 20.68 5.77 2.39
CA LEU A 120 22.07 5.40 2.60
C LEU A 120 22.19 3.98 3.17
N ALA A 121 21.30 3.59 4.09
CA ALA A 121 21.25 2.23 4.61
C ALA A 121 20.94 1.21 3.51
N ASP A 122 19.97 1.50 2.64
CA ASP A 122 19.61 0.62 1.52
C ASP A 122 20.77 0.44 0.54
N ARG A 123 21.48 1.54 0.21
CA ARG A 123 22.70 1.47 -0.61
C ARG A 123 23.80 0.64 0.03
N LEU A 124 24.02 0.78 1.34
CA LEU A 124 25.01 -0.03 2.05
C LEU A 124 24.64 -1.52 2.05
N VAL A 125 23.35 -1.85 2.19
CA VAL A 125 22.87 -3.23 2.11
C VAL A 125 23.05 -3.79 0.70
N ALA A 126 22.75 -3.02 -0.34
CA ALA A 126 22.95 -3.42 -1.74
C ALA A 126 24.43 -3.69 -2.06
N VAL A 127 25.32 -2.76 -1.70
CA VAL A 127 26.78 -2.92 -1.89
C VAL A 127 27.31 -4.11 -1.09
N ALA A 128 26.83 -4.32 0.14
CA ALA A 128 27.20 -5.48 0.94
C ALA A 128 26.72 -6.80 0.29
N ARG A 129 25.54 -6.81 -0.34
CA ARG A 129 25.01 -7.98 -1.06
C ARG A 129 25.85 -8.31 -2.28
N GLU A 130 26.22 -7.31 -3.06
CA GLU A 130 27.09 -7.47 -4.23
C GLU A 130 28.48 -8.01 -3.84
N ARG A 131 29.09 -7.42 -2.79
CA ARG A 131 30.38 -7.91 -2.25
C ARG A 131 30.31 -9.35 -1.74
N ARG A 132 29.18 -9.78 -1.19
CA ARG A 132 28.97 -11.16 -0.74
C ARG A 132 28.94 -12.15 -1.89
N ALA A 133 28.33 -11.77 -3.01
CA ALA A 133 28.24 -12.64 -4.18
C ALA A 133 29.60 -12.86 -4.86
N ALA A 134 30.50 -11.87 -4.80
CA ALA A 134 31.76 -11.89 -5.53
C ALA A 134 32.86 -12.79 -4.93
N ASP A 135 32.82 -13.07 -3.62
CA ASP A 135 33.88 -13.80 -2.93
C ASP A 135 33.27 -14.72 -1.85
N PRO A 136 33.35 -16.06 -1.99
CA PRO A 136 32.84 -16.97 -0.98
C PRO A 136 33.82 -17.12 0.19
N ILE A 137 33.35 -16.95 1.43
CA ILE A 137 34.14 -17.29 2.64
C ILE A 137 33.99 -18.78 2.92
N ASP A 138 35.12 -19.46 3.16
CA ASP A 138 35.13 -20.82 3.72
C ASP A 138 34.45 -20.83 5.11
N PRO A 139 33.33 -21.57 5.29
CA PRO A 139 32.59 -21.61 6.54
C PRO A 139 33.44 -22.07 7.74
N GLU A 140 34.37 -23.01 7.54
CA GLU A 140 35.20 -23.51 8.63
C GLU A 140 36.18 -22.44 9.11
N ALA A 141 36.80 -21.71 8.19
CA ALA A 141 37.64 -20.54 8.51
C ALA A 141 36.82 -19.39 9.13
N ALA A 142 35.55 -19.23 8.75
CA ALA A 142 34.66 -18.21 9.30
C ALA A 142 34.36 -18.44 10.78
N TRP A 143 34.00 -19.66 11.15
CA TRP A 143 33.48 -19.96 12.48
C TRP A 143 34.48 -20.68 13.38
N GLY A 144 35.60 -21.15 12.83
CA GLY A 144 36.63 -21.88 13.57
C GLY A 144 36.16 -23.24 14.08
N VAL A 145 35.14 -23.84 13.45
CA VAL A 145 34.55 -25.12 13.84
C VAL A 145 34.49 -26.05 12.64
N PRO A 146 34.98 -27.31 12.75
CA PRO A 146 34.88 -28.30 11.68
C PRO A 146 33.41 -28.61 11.32
N GLY A 147 33.12 -28.76 10.04
CA GLY A 147 31.76 -29.00 9.54
C GLY A 147 30.85 -27.77 9.65
N ALA A 148 31.42 -26.57 9.64
CA ALA A 148 30.65 -25.34 9.59
C ALA A 148 29.82 -25.28 8.30
N LEU A 149 28.58 -24.79 8.41
CA LEU A 149 27.63 -24.70 7.32
C LEU A 149 27.74 -23.32 6.64
N PRO A 150 27.50 -23.24 5.32
CA PRO A 150 27.44 -21.97 4.63
C PRO A 150 26.32 -21.09 5.21
N PHE A 151 26.56 -19.78 5.21
CA PHE A 151 25.56 -18.82 5.65
C PHE A 151 24.38 -18.81 4.66
N VAL A 152 23.16 -18.94 5.19
CA VAL A 152 21.92 -18.83 4.42
C VAL A 152 21.19 -17.61 4.94
N GLU A 153 21.05 -16.58 4.11
CA GLU A 153 20.34 -15.35 4.45
C GLU A 153 18.82 -15.61 4.48
N ALA A 154 18.09 -14.93 5.36
CA ALA A 154 16.64 -14.96 5.34
C ALA A 154 16.09 -14.43 3.99
N SER A 155 15.10 -15.13 3.43
CA SER A 155 14.39 -14.71 2.21
C SER A 155 13.68 -13.36 2.43
N GLY A 156 13.42 -12.64 1.33
CA GLY A 156 12.89 -11.26 1.34
C GLY A 156 11.65 -11.09 2.20
N ASP A 157 10.74 -12.06 2.17
CA ASP A 157 9.46 -12.05 2.91
C ASP A 157 9.64 -12.04 4.44
N GLU A 158 10.75 -12.58 4.94
CA GLU A 158 11.04 -12.63 6.38
C GLU A 158 11.75 -11.37 6.90
N ARG A 159 12.19 -10.46 6.01
CA ARG A 159 12.94 -9.23 6.38
C ARG A 159 12.02 -8.12 6.89
N ARG A 160 11.25 -8.39 7.95
CA ARG A 160 10.70 -7.31 8.79
C ARG A 160 11.80 -6.74 9.69
N SER A 161 12.79 -6.10 9.07
CA SER A 161 13.87 -5.41 9.77
C SER A 161 13.27 -4.43 10.80
N PRO A 162 13.64 -4.52 12.09
CA PRO A 162 13.18 -3.59 13.11
C PRO A 162 13.62 -2.14 12.84
N VAL A 163 14.59 -1.92 11.95
CA VAL A 163 14.98 -0.59 11.47
C VAL A 163 13.90 -0.02 10.54
N ARG A 164 13.35 -0.83 9.63
CA ARG A 164 12.23 -0.46 8.75
C ARG A 164 10.99 -0.11 9.58
N ARG A 165 10.69 -0.90 10.62
CA ARG A 165 9.59 -0.62 11.57
C ARG A 165 9.79 0.67 12.39
N ARG A 166 11.01 0.95 12.84
CA ARG A 166 11.32 2.20 13.57
C ARG A 166 11.26 3.43 12.67
N ASN A 167 11.69 3.31 11.42
CA ASN A 167 11.55 4.37 10.43
C ASN A 167 10.07 4.61 10.11
N ARG A 168 9.25 3.56 9.96
CA ARG A 168 7.79 3.70 9.80
C ARG A 168 7.13 4.43 10.98
N ILE A 169 7.50 4.10 12.22
CA ILE A 169 6.97 4.82 13.41
C ILE A 169 7.44 6.27 13.43
N ALA A 170 8.71 6.53 13.11
CA ALA A 170 9.23 7.91 13.06
C ALA A 170 8.52 8.73 11.98
N VAL A 171 8.35 8.18 10.78
CA VAL A 171 7.61 8.82 9.68
C VAL A 171 6.15 9.05 10.07
N ALA A 172 5.46 8.04 10.60
CA ALA A 172 4.07 8.14 11.04
C ALA A 172 3.88 9.21 12.12
N VAL A 173 4.75 9.24 13.15
CA VAL A 173 4.71 10.26 14.23
C VAL A 173 4.98 11.66 13.68
N THR A 174 5.87 11.78 12.70
CA THR A 174 6.18 13.09 12.10
C THR A 174 5.05 13.55 11.20
N ALA A 175 4.46 12.66 10.39
CA ALA A 175 3.31 12.93 9.54
C ALA A 175 2.08 13.35 10.36
N THR A 176 1.79 12.65 11.47
CA THR A 176 0.73 13.09 12.40
C THR A 176 1.03 14.44 13.02
N ALA A 177 2.29 14.73 13.37
CA ALA A 177 2.66 16.04 13.89
C ALA A 177 2.46 17.15 12.84
N THR A 178 2.82 16.92 11.57
CA THR A 178 2.53 17.88 10.49
C THR A 178 1.04 18.06 10.28
N ALA A 179 0.26 16.98 10.19
CA ALA A 179 -1.19 17.05 10.02
C ALA A 179 -1.86 17.85 11.14
N VAL A 180 -1.47 17.63 12.40
CA VAL A 180 -1.97 18.40 13.55
C VAL A 180 -1.59 19.87 13.42
N VAL A 181 -0.35 20.18 13.02
CA VAL A 181 0.11 21.56 12.80
C VAL A 181 -0.70 22.24 11.67
N THR A 182 -0.96 21.54 10.56
CA THR A 182 -1.74 22.05 9.43
C THR A 182 -3.20 22.27 9.81
N ILE A 183 -3.82 21.32 10.51
CA ILE A 183 -5.21 21.44 10.98
C ILE A 183 -5.33 22.61 11.96
N VAL A 184 -4.42 22.73 12.92
CA VAL A 184 -4.43 23.85 13.88
C VAL A 184 -4.16 25.18 13.17
N GLY A 185 -3.23 25.24 12.23
CA GLY A 185 -2.95 26.42 11.41
C GLY A 185 -4.16 26.87 10.58
N ALA A 186 -4.83 25.93 9.89
CA ALA A 186 -6.04 26.18 9.12
C ALA A 186 -7.20 26.63 10.01
N SER A 187 -7.37 25.99 11.18
CA SER A 187 -8.41 26.35 12.14
C SER A 187 -8.25 27.79 12.66
N VAL A 188 -7.02 28.26 12.89
CA VAL A 188 -6.76 29.62 13.36
C VAL A 188 -6.92 30.66 12.24
N ALA A 189 -6.69 30.29 10.97
CA ALA A 189 -6.84 31.17 9.83
C ALA A 189 -8.31 31.38 9.38
N VAL A 190 -9.19 30.39 9.60
CA VAL A 190 -10.59 30.43 9.10
C VAL A 190 -11.55 31.12 10.08
N VAL A 191 -11.27 31.12 11.38
CA VAL A 191 -12.15 31.71 12.41
C VAL A 191 -12.48 33.20 12.18
N PRO A 192 -11.57 34.08 11.70
CA PRO A 192 -11.97 35.47 11.41
C PRO A 192 -12.77 35.65 10.12
N LEU A 193 -12.74 34.71 9.16
CA LEU A 193 -13.43 34.88 7.86
C LEU A 193 -14.92 34.49 7.90
N VAL A 194 -15.29 33.55 8.77
CA VAL A 194 -16.67 33.05 8.87
C VAL A 194 -17.58 34.02 9.63
N GLN A 195 -17.04 34.91 10.48
CA GLN A 195 -17.87 35.91 11.18
C GLN A 195 -18.29 37.10 10.30
N GLU A 196 -17.63 37.35 9.15
CA GLU A 196 -18.04 38.41 8.23
C GLU A 196 -18.96 37.92 7.08
N THR A 197 -19.05 36.61 6.83
CA THR A 197 -19.73 36.08 5.62
C THR A 197 -21.07 35.38 5.87
N VAL A 198 -21.48 35.11 7.11
CA VAL A 198 -22.78 34.47 7.43
C VAL A 198 -23.93 35.50 7.47
N GLY A 199 -23.97 36.39 6.48
CA GLY A 199 -25.02 37.39 6.28
C GLY A 199 -25.55 37.46 4.84
N GLY A 200 -25.24 36.48 3.97
CA GLY A 200 -25.58 36.53 2.55
C GLY A 200 -26.20 35.24 2.02
N VAL A 201 -27.42 35.36 1.50
CA VAL A 201 -28.27 34.34 0.86
C VAL A 201 -27.70 33.91 -0.50
N GLY A 202 -27.77 32.60 -0.85
CA GLY A 202 -27.90 32.19 -2.27
C GLY A 202 -27.11 30.96 -2.76
N GLN A 203 -27.84 29.84 -2.89
CA GLN A 203 -27.83 28.77 -3.93
C GLN A 203 -26.60 28.47 -4.82
N THR A 204 -26.33 27.16 -4.97
CA THR A 204 -26.12 26.41 -6.24
C THR A 204 -26.48 24.93 -5.99
N LEU A 205 -27.57 24.41 -6.56
CA LEU A 205 -27.66 23.61 -7.81
C LEU A 205 -26.79 22.34 -7.84
N ALA A 206 -27.42 21.19 -7.57
CA ALA A 206 -26.99 19.88 -8.07
C ALA A 206 -28.17 19.29 -8.87
N LEU A 207 -27.95 19.10 -10.16
CA LEU A 207 -28.87 18.53 -11.15
C LEU A 207 -28.19 17.25 -11.64
N GLY A 208 -28.80 16.09 -11.41
CA GLY A 208 -28.26 14.80 -11.82
C GLY A 208 -29.13 13.62 -11.40
N LEU A 209 -30.12 13.31 -12.26
CA LEU A 209 -30.86 12.05 -12.44
C LEU A 209 -31.07 11.13 -11.21
N GLN A 210 -32.26 11.21 -10.62
CA GLN A 210 -32.89 10.12 -9.89
C GLN A 210 -34.01 9.54 -10.75
N ASP A 211 -33.95 8.24 -11.02
CA ASP A 211 -35.02 7.49 -11.68
C ASP A 211 -36.26 7.42 -10.78
N ASP A 212 -37.37 7.95 -11.27
CA ASP A 212 -38.70 7.78 -10.70
C ASP A 212 -39.19 6.34 -10.96
N ALA A 213 -39.06 5.46 -9.95
CA ALA A 213 -39.80 4.21 -9.92
C ALA A 213 -41.24 4.47 -9.44
N PRO A 214 -42.29 3.98 -10.13
CA PRO A 214 -43.66 4.17 -9.68
C PRO A 214 -43.98 3.32 -8.44
N ALA A 215 -44.56 3.97 -7.43
CA ALA A 215 -45.02 3.38 -6.18
C ALA A 215 -46.03 2.23 -6.39
N PRO A 216 -45.97 1.14 -5.60
CA PRO A 216 -47.04 0.15 -5.60
C PRO A 216 -48.24 0.68 -4.81
N SER A 217 -49.41 0.56 -5.45
CA SER A 217 -50.71 0.90 -4.88
C SER A 217 -51.07 -0.03 -3.73
N THR A 218 -51.39 0.55 -2.59
CA THR A 218 -52.07 -0.08 -1.46
C THR A 218 -53.48 -0.55 -1.87
N ALA A 219 -53.71 -1.86 -1.87
CA ALA A 219 -55.04 -2.45 -1.87
C ALA A 219 -55.24 -3.21 -0.56
N SER A 220 -56.06 -2.64 0.32
CA SER A 220 -56.63 -3.33 1.47
C SER A 220 -57.68 -4.33 1.01
N ALA A 221 -57.55 -5.59 1.40
CA ALA A 221 -58.64 -6.58 1.39
C ALA A 221 -58.63 -7.34 2.72
N SER A 222 -59.83 -7.43 3.31
CA SER A 222 -60.17 -8.04 4.59
C SER A 222 -59.88 -9.54 4.68
N PRO A 223 -59.82 -10.12 5.90
CA PRO A 223 -59.43 -11.51 6.12
C PRO A 223 -60.63 -12.47 6.07
N ASP A 224 -60.43 -13.64 5.48
CA ASP A 224 -61.24 -14.85 5.71
C ASP A 224 -60.39 -15.87 6.52
N PRO A 225 -60.98 -16.58 7.50
CA PRO A 225 -60.29 -17.60 8.29
C PRO A 225 -60.46 -18.99 7.65
N ASP A 226 -59.64 -19.93 8.14
CA ASP A 226 -59.70 -21.39 7.95
C ASP A 226 -58.83 -21.98 6.82
N THR A 227 -57.56 -22.30 7.15
CA THR A 227 -56.85 -23.49 6.63
C THR A 227 -55.79 -23.96 7.63
N ASP A 228 -55.77 -25.28 7.86
CA ASP A 228 -55.00 -26.07 8.83
C ASP A 228 -53.46 -25.90 8.84
N PRO A 229 -52.78 -26.24 9.96
CA PRO A 229 -51.34 -26.06 10.13
C PRO A 229 -50.51 -27.17 9.46
N ALA A 230 -49.58 -26.76 8.60
CA ALA A 230 -48.47 -27.57 8.09
C ALA A 230 -47.23 -27.41 9.02
N PRO A 231 -46.31 -28.40 9.07
CA PRO A 231 -45.34 -28.53 10.16
C PRO A 231 -44.21 -27.50 10.09
N ASP A 232 -43.81 -27.04 11.28
CA ASP A 232 -42.66 -26.16 11.55
C ASP A 232 -41.39 -26.62 10.82
N THR A 233 -41.07 -25.95 9.71
CA THR A 233 -39.69 -25.75 9.28
C THR A 233 -39.25 -24.40 9.82
N ASP A 234 -38.35 -24.42 10.80
CA ASP A 234 -37.60 -23.26 11.27
C ASP A 234 -37.07 -22.49 10.05
N PRO A 235 -37.44 -21.21 9.86
CA PRO A 235 -36.83 -20.41 8.83
C PRO A 235 -35.40 -20.11 9.27
N THR A 236 -34.43 -20.84 8.70
CA THR A 236 -33.05 -20.35 8.64
C THR A 236 -33.12 -18.92 8.09
N PRO A 237 -32.70 -17.89 8.86
CA PRO A 237 -32.76 -16.53 8.37
C PRO A 237 -31.95 -16.46 7.08
N ALA A 238 -32.58 -16.00 5.99
CA ALA A 238 -31.85 -15.63 4.79
C ALA A 238 -30.72 -14.67 5.23
N PRO A 239 -29.45 -14.91 4.84
CA PRO A 239 -28.38 -13.99 5.18
C PRO A 239 -28.79 -12.60 4.68
N ALA A 240 -28.87 -11.64 5.61
CA ALA A 240 -29.25 -10.28 5.26
C ALA A 240 -28.27 -9.78 4.20
N PRO A 241 -28.74 -9.25 3.05
CA PRO A 241 -27.84 -8.58 2.12
C PRO A 241 -27.16 -7.46 2.89
N SER A 242 -25.83 -7.43 2.85
CA SER A 242 -25.09 -6.31 3.40
C SER A 242 -25.48 -5.08 2.58
N THR A 243 -26.30 -4.21 3.16
CA THR A 243 -26.83 -2.98 2.53
C THR A 243 -25.78 -1.88 2.43
N VAL A 244 -24.50 -2.24 2.43
CA VAL A 244 -23.41 -1.28 2.29
C VAL A 244 -23.41 -0.81 0.85
N ALA A 245 -23.81 0.44 0.65
CA ALA A 245 -23.76 1.07 -0.65
C ALA A 245 -22.31 1.18 -1.11
N VAL A 246 -22.06 0.78 -2.35
CA VAL A 246 -20.80 0.99 -3.04
C VAL A 246 -21.05 2.09 -4.07
N ASP A 247 -20.35 3.19 -3.93
CA ASP A 247 -20.39 4.26 -4.92
C ASP A 247 -19.47 3.89 -6.08
N ALA A 248 -20.00 3.94 -7.30
CA ALA A 248 -19.27 3.65 -8.53
C ALA A 248 -19.38 4.85 -9.47
N VAL A 249 -18.24 5.46 -9.81
CA VAL A 249 -18.19 6.59 -10.74
C VAL A 249 -17.32 6.21 -11.93
N LEU A 250 -17.90 6.33 -13.14
CA LEU A 250 -17.13 6.30 -14.38
C LEU A 250 -16.45 7.67 -14.51
N GLU A 251 -15.12 7.70 -14.50
CA GLU A 251 -14.39 8.96 -14.61
C GLU A 251 -13.90 9.20 -16.04
N ASP A 252 -14.40 10.27 -16.66
CA ASP A 252 -13.87 10.78 -17.93
C ASP A 252 -12.78 11.85 -17.65
N GLY A 253 -11.54 11.60 -18.07
CA GLY A 253 -10.49 12.62 -18.19
C GLY A 253 -9.57 12.85 -16.98
N THR A 254 -9.43 11.88 -16.07
CA THR A 254 -8.61 11.96 -14.84
C THR A 254 -7.61 10.80 -14.73
N ALA A 255 -7.01 10.56 -13.56
CA ALA A 255 -6.00 9.52 -13.28
C ALA A 255 -6.38 8.11 -13.80
N LEU A 256 -7.67 7.79 -13.87
CA LEU A 256 -8.19 6.54 -14.44
C LEU A 256 -7.94 6.40 -15.97
N GLN A 257 -7.66 7.49 -16.69
CA GLN A 257 -7.18 7.44 -18.07
C GLN A 257 -5.77 6.86 -18.16
N ALA A 258 -4.90 7.11 -17.18
CA ALA A 258 -3.58 6.49 -17.11
C ALA A 258 -3.70 5.00 -16.79
N ASP A 259 -4.63 4.63 -15.88
CA ASP A 259 -4.98 3.23 -15.58
C ASP A 259 -5.39 2.47 -16.86
N CYS A 260 -6.24 3.07 -17.69
CA CYS A 260 -6.61 2.49 -18.98
C CYS A 260 -5.47 2.50 -20.01
N ALA A 261 -4.67 3.56 -20.07
CA ALA A 261 -3.53 3.62 -21.00
C ALA A 261 -2.52 2.50 -20.70
N VAL A 262 -2.20 2.24 -19.44
CA VAL A 262 -1.32 1.15 -19.02
C VAL A 262 -1.96 -0.22 -19.29
N ALA A 263 -3.24 -0.41 -18.95
CA ALA A 263 -3.93 -1.67 -19.22
C ALA A 263 -3.98 -2.01 -20.73
N MET A 264 -4.03 -1.00 -21.60
CA MET A 264 -4.10 -1.12 -23.05
C MET A 264 -2.73 -1.13 -23.73
N ALA A 265 -1.66 -0.69 -23.06
CA ALA A 265 -0.37 -0.52 -23.70
C ALA A 265 0.22 -1.85 -24.18
N GLY A 266 0.69 -1.85 -25.43
CA GLY A 266 1.18 -3.04 -26.12
C GLY A 266 0.08 -4.02 -26.59
N ARG A 267 -1.20 -3.73 -26.35
CA ARG A 267 -2.32 -4.62 -26.70
C ARG A 267 -3.26 -3.93 -27.68
N THR A 268 -3.53 -4.55 -28.83
CA THR A 268 -4.41 -3.99 -29.88
C THR A 268 -5.86 -4.47 -29.77
N ASP A 269 -6.12 -5.43 -28.90
CA ASP A 269 -7.41 -6.07 -28.67
C ASP A 269 -7.49 -6.39 -27.15
N PRO A 270 -8.54 -5.98 -26.42
CA PRO A 270 -9.75 -5.28 -26.88
C PRO A 270 -9.57 -3.82 -27.29
N ALA A 271 -10.52 -3.26 -28.05
CA ALA A 271 -10.43 -1.89 -28.59
C ALA A 271 -10.73 -0.79 -27.55
N HIS A 272 -11.42 -1.13 -26.46
CA HIS A 272 -11.89 -0.19 -25.46
C HIS A 272 -11.47 -0.61 -24.05
N CYS A 273 -11.32 0.39 -23.19
CA CYS A 273 -11.05 0.25 -21.77
C CYS A 273 -12.00 1.16 -20.99
N TRP A 274 -12.47 0.66 -19.84
CA TRP A 274 -13.27 1.40 -18.88
C TRP A 274 -12.67 1.22 -17.51
N ALA A 275 -12.75 2.28 -16.72
CA ALA A 275 -12.25 2.27 -15.37
C ALA A 275 -13.24 2.97 -14.43
N TRP A 276 -13.49 2.36 -13.28
CA TRP A 276 -14.42 2.86 -12.27
C TRP A 276 -13.71 3.01 -10.93
N SER A 277 -14.04 4.06 -10.20
CA SER A 277 -13.66 4.21 -8.80
C SER A 277 -14.76 3.63 -7.91
N LEU A 278 -14.42 2.66 -7.07
CA LEU A 278 -15.30 2.00 -6.11
C LEU A 278 -14.90 2.40 -4.69
N THR A 279 -15.85 2.82 -3.87
CA THR A 279 -15.62 3.09 -2.45
C THR A 279 -16.69 2.45 -1.59
N ALA A 280 -16.30 1.99 -0.39
CA ALA A 280 -17.22 1.48 0.62
C ALA A 280 -16.97 2.15 1.97
N PRO A 281 -18.03 2.43 2.76
CA PRO A 281 -17.89 2.99 4.11
C PRO A 281 -17.38 1.97 5.14
N ALA A 282 -17.36 0.68 4.80
CA ALA A 282 -16.90 -0.42 5.64
C ALA A 282 -16.15 -1.45 4.80
N ALA A 283 -15.27 -2.22 5.44
CA ALA A 283 -14.53 -3.28 4.78
C ALA A 283 -15.50 -4.37 4.32
N CYS A 284 -15.47 -4.74 3.05
CA CYS A 284 -16.29 -5.83 2.54
C CYS A 284 -15.70 -6.44 1.27
N GLU A 285 -16.12 -7.65 0.94
CA GLU A 285 -15.97 -8.21 -0.40
C GLU A 285 -17.20 -7.77 -1.21
N ALA A 286 -17.01 -7.09 -2.33
CA ALA A 286 -18.07 -6.60 -3.19
C ALA A 286 -18.19 -7.47 -4.44
N LYS A 287 -19.41 -7.92 -4.73
CA LYS A 287 -19.78 -8.47 -6.03
C LYS A 287 -20.14 -7.32 -6.96
N VAL A 288 -19.36 -7.17 -8.02
CA VAL A 288 -19.52 -6.20 -9.08
C VAL A 288 -20.05 -6.94 -10.31
N THR A 289 -21.09 -6.41 -10.96
CA THR A 289 -21.60 -6.98 -12.22
C THR A 289 -21.46 -5.94 -13.31
N VAL A 290 -20.68 -6.28 -14.33
CA VAL A 290 -20.33 -5.41 -15.45
C VAL A 290 -21.09 -5.88 -16.68
N ARG A 291 -21.79 -4.97 -17.33
CA ARG A 291 -22.51 -5.25 -18.57
C ARG A 291 -21.87 -4.49 -19.72
N PHE A 292 -21.54 -5.21 -20.78
CA PHE A 292 -20.97 -4.66 -22.01
C PHE A 292 -21.99 -4.74 -23.13
N GLY A 293 -22.02 -3.73 -24.00
CA GLY A 293 -22.99 -3.67 -25.09
C GLY A 293 -22.64 -2.68 -26.20
N PRO A 294 -23.41 -2.68 -27.30
CA PRO A 294 -23.20 -1.77 -28.42
C PRO A 294 -23.70 -0.34 -28.15
N ASP A 295 -24.66 -0.17 -27.23
CA ASP A 295 -25.16 1.12 -26.75
C ASP A 295 -25.95 0.93 -25.43
N ALA A 296 -26.27 2.05 -24.77
CA ALA A 296 -26.88 2.07 -23.43
C ALA A 296 -28.29 1.48 -23.34
N ASN A 297 -29.00 1.33 -24.46
CA ASN A 297 -30.37 0.84 -24.50
C ASN A 297 -30.47 -0.59 -25.05
N ALA A 298 -29.42 -1.09 -25.68
CA ALA A 298 -29.37 -2.44 -26.19
C ALA A 298 -29.15 -3.46 -25.06
N PRO A 299 -29.65 -4.70 -25.21
CA PRO A 299 -29.27 -5.79 -24.31
C PRO A 299 -27.75 -5.96 -24.26
N ALA A 300 -27.22 -6.25 -23.07
CA ALA A 300 -25.81 -6.54 -22.89
C ALA A 300 -25.39 -7.73 -23.76
N THR A 301 -24.34 -7.58 -24.57
CA THR A 301 -23.75 -8.64 -25.37
C THR A 301 -22.87 -9.55 -24.53
N ARG A 302 -22.31 -9.01 -23.45
CA ARG A 302 -21.49 -9.74 -22.47
C ARG A 302 -21.78 -9.20 -21.08
N THR A 303 -21.84 -10.10 -20.10
CA THR A 303 -21.97 -9.76 -18.69
C THR A 303 -20.87 -10.49 -17.94
N GLU A 304 -20.18 -9.78 -17.05
CA GLU A 304 -19.13 -10.31 -16.21
C GLU A 304 -19.48 -10.03 -14.76
N GLU A 305 -19.27 -11.01 -13.90
CA GLU A 305 -19.24 -10.78 -12.46
C GLU A 305 -17.78 -10.60 -12.05
N ARG A 306 -17.51 -9.83 -10.99
CA ARG A 306 -16.19 -9.67 -10.39
C ARG A 306 -16.36 -9.59 -8.89
N PHE A 307 -15.40 -10.13 -8.16
CA PHE A 307 -15.35 -10.02 -6.71
C PHE A 307 -14.12 -9.20 -6.34
N VAL A 308 -14.34 -8.12 -5.59
CA VAL A 308 -13.26 -7.23 -5.16
C VAL A 308 -13.30 -6.99 -3.65
N SER A 309 -12.14 -6.91 -3.01
CA SER A 309 -12.02 -6.52 -1.61
C SER A 309 -11.94 -5.00 -1.49
N LEU A 310 -12.92 -4.40 -0.81
CA LEU A 310 -12.97 -2.97 -0.55
C LEU A 310 -12.53 -2.69 0.89
N SER A 311 -11.56 -1.78 1.02
CA SER A 311 -11.15 -1.23 2.31
C SER A 311 -11.96 0.04 2.66
N PRO A 312 -12.30 0.29 3.95
CA PRO A 312 -13.12 1.43 4.33
C PRO A 312 -12.45 2.76 3.99
N GLY A 313 -13.09 3.58 3.16
CA GLY A 313 -12.60 4.90 2.78
C GLY A 313 -11.37 4.90 1.86
N VAL A 314 -10.98 3.74 1.32
CA VAL A 314 -9.92 3.59 0.32
C VAL A 314 -10.59 3.41 -1.04
N PRO A 315 -10.32 4.27 -2.03
CA PRO A 315 -10.83 4.08 -3.38
C PRO A 315 -10.13 2.90 -4.06
N LEU A 316 -10.93 2.08 -4.74
CA LEU A 316 -10.48 0.99 -5.59
C LEU A 316 -10.73 1.33 -7.05
N SER A 317 -9.67 1.36 -7.87
CA SER A 317 -9.77 1.48 -9.33
C SER A 317 -10.03 0.10 -9.94
N LEU A 318 -11.22 -0.13 -10.49
CA LEU A 318 -11.53 -1.33 -11.28
C LEU A 318 -11.34 -1.04 -12.76
N VAL A 319 -10.40 -1.71 -13.41
CA VAL A 319 -10.07 -1.51 -14.83
C VAL A 319 -10.45 -2.75 -15.65
N LEU A 320 -11.31 -2.57 -16.64
CA LEU A 320 -11.75 -3.64 -17.54
C LEU A 320 -11.59 -3.24 -18.99
N ARG A 321 -11.42 -4.26 -19.84
CA ARG A 321 -11.26 -4.10 -21.29
C ARG A 321 -12.31 -4.90 -22.04
N GLY A 322 -12.64 -4.44 -23.24
CA GLY A 322 -13.66 -5.07 -24.08
C GLY A 322 -13.71 -4.50 -25.50
N GLY A 323 -14.26 -5.29 -26.41
CA GLY A 323 -14.45 -4.89 -27.81
C GLY A 323 -15.76 -4.14 -28.02
N GLU A 324 -16.61 -4.12 -27.00
CA GLU A 324 -17.88 -3.41 -26.97
C GLU A 324 -17.66 -1.89 -26.89
N THR A 325 -18.65 -1.12 -27.33
CA THR A 325 -18.56 0.35 -27.36
C THR A 325 -18.93 0.98 -26.03
N ILE A 326 -19.70 0.28 -25.20
CA ILE A 326 -20.05 0.73 -23.86
C ILE A 326 -19.87 -0.38 -22.81
N ALA A 327 -19.60 0.03 -21.58
CA ALA A 327 -19.67 -0.81 -20.40
C ALA A 327 -20.36 -0.04 -19.27
N GLY A 328 -21.16 -0.75 -18.46
CA GLY A 328 -21.82 -0.22 -17.28
C GLY A 328 -21.67 -1.15 -16.09
N LEU A 329 -21.66 -0.57 -14.90
CA LEU A 329 -21.71 -1.31 -13.64
C LEU A 329 -23.14 -1.34 -13.11
N ASP A 330 -23.64 -2.53 -12.77
CA ASP A 330 -24.76 -2.64 -11.85
C ASP A 330 -24.32 -2.18 -10.45
N HIS A 331 -25.27 -1.84 -9.59
CA HIS A 331 -25.01 -1.43 -8.21
C HIS A 331 -24.19 -2.52 -7.48
N PRO A 332 -22.91 -2.29 -7.16
CA PRO A 332 -22.11 -3.29 -6.49
C PRO A 332 -22.68 -3.55 -5.11
N THR A 333 -22.63 -4.81 -4.68
CA THR A 333 -23.19 -5.22 -3.38
C THR A 333 -22.15 -6.00 -2.59
N CYS A 334 -22.04 -5.68 -1.31
CA CYS A 334 -21.18 -6.46 -0.42
C CYS A 334 -21.77 -7.86 -0.20
N VAL A 335 -20.92 -8.87 -0.33
CA VAL A 335 -21.22 -10.29 -0.12
C VAL A 335 -20.48 -10.82 1.12
N SER A 336 -20.75 -12.07 1.49
CA SER A 336 -20.05 -12.71 2.61
C SER A 336 -18.62 -13.01 2.21
N ALA A 337 -17.65 -12.68 3.08
CA ALA A 337 -16.24 -12.92 2.80
C ALA A 337 -15.95 -14.38 2.38
N GLY A 338 -15.15 -14.54 1.32
CA GLY A 338 -14.85 -15.85 0.72
C GLY A 338 -15.90 -16.29 -0.30
N SER A 339 -16.72 -15.37 -0.80
CA SER A 339 -17.61 -15.63 -1.93
C SER A 339 -16.89 -15.52 -3.28
N ALA A 340 -15.73 -14.85 -3.33
CA ALA A 340 -14.90 -14.85 -4.53
C ALA A 340 -14.57 -16.27 -4.96
N PRO A 341 -14.53 -16.52 -6.28
CA PRO A 341 -14.09 -17.78 -6.81
C PRO A 341 -12.60 -18.03 -6.50
N TYR A 342 -12.17 -19.26 -6.75
CA TYR A 342 -10.98 -19.87 -6.15
C TYR A 342 -9.74 -18.96 -6.21
N PRO A 343 -9.08 -18.68 -5.06
CA PRO A 343 -7.84 -17.92 -5.06
C PRO A 343 -6.76 -18.71 -5.80
N ILE A 344 -6.02 -18.01 -6.66
CA ILE A 344 -4.82 -18.54 -7.29
C ILE A 344 -3.65 -18.20 -6.35
N GLY A 345 -2.92 -19.23 -5.92
CA GLY A 345 -1.63 -19.03 -5.27
C GLY A 345 -0.66 -18.39 -6.25
N THR A 346 -0.05 -17.27 -5.84
CA THR A 346 1.01 -16.61 -6.59
C THR A 346 2.26 -16.54 -5.72
N TYR A 347 3.42 -16.62 -6.38
CA TYR A 347 4.69 -16.31 -5.75
C TYR A 347 5.31 -15.16 -6.52
N ASP A 348 5.71 -14.12 -5.79
CA ASP A 348 6.47 -13.02 -6.37
C ASP A 348 7.79 -13.60 -6.91
N ALA A 349 8.02 -13.42 -8.22
CA ALA A 349 9.24 -13.90 -8.84
C ALA A 349 10.47 -13.11 -8.34
N GLY A 350 10.26 -11.91 -7.77
CA GLY A 350 11.32 -10.99 -7.34
C GLY A 350 12.22 -10.57 -8.49
N VAL A 351 11.75 -10.72 -9.72
CA VAL A 351 12.46 -10.43 -10.96
C VAL A 351 12.21 -8.97 -11.31
N GLU A 352 13.27 -8.18 -11.37
CA GLU A 352 13.20 -6.86 -12.00
C GLU A 352 12.98 -7.05 -13.50
N LEU A 353 11.88 -6.49 -14.01
CA LEU A 353 11.63 -6.43 -15.45
C LEU A 353 12.64 -5.47 -16.09
N PRO A 354 13.28 -5.82 -17.21
CA PRO A 354 14.08 -4.87 -17.96
C PRO A 354 13.18 -3.76 -18.52
N ASP A 355 13.72 -2.55 -18.69
CA ASP A 355 12.99 -1.39 -19.23
C ASP A 355 12.26 -1.67 -20.55
N SER A 356 12.74 -2.65 -21.35
CA SER A 356 12.12 -3.05 -22.62
C SER A 356 10.77 -3.74 -22.48
N ASP A 357 10.48 -4.30 -21.30
CA ASP A 357 9.28 -5.09 -21.05
C ASP A 357 8.16 -4.20 -20.47
N PHE A 358 8.48 -2.96 -20.10
CA PHE A 358 7.49 -1.98 -19.70
C PHE A 358 6.65 -1.53 -20.91
N PRO A 359 5.32 -1.47 -20.78
CA PRO A 359 4.47 -0.95 -21.84
C PRO A 359 4.83 0.51 -22.15
N ALA A 360 4.74 0.93 -23.42
CA ALA A 360 5.11 2.30 -23.82
C ALA A 360 4.37 3.41 -23.05
N ALA A 361 3.15 3.16 -22.55
CA ALA A 361 2.45 4.11 -21.70
C ALA A 361 3.15 4.34 -20.35
N CYS A 362 3.95 3.39 -19.88
CA CYS A 362 4.77 3.54 -18.68
C CYS A 362 5.96 4.48 -18.87
N ASP A 363 6.38 4.77 -20.10
CA ASP A 363 7.42 5.79 -20.36
C ASP A 363 6.89 7.20 -20.05
N ASP A 364 5.61 7.45 -20.32
CA ASP A 364 4.97 8.76 -20.13
C ASP A 364 4.54 8.99 -18.68
N TRP A 365 4.02 7.93 -18.03
CA TRP A 365 3.41 8.04 -16.69
C TRP A 365 4.31 7.49 -15.59
N GLY A 366 5.23 6.58 -15.90
CA GLY A 366 5.91 5.73 -14.92
C GLY A 366 5.00 4.62 -14.39
N CYS A 367 5.57 3.44 -14.16
CA CYS A 367 4.85 2.29 -13.64
C CYS A 367 5.75 1.44 -12.73
N ASP A 368 5.15 0.72 -11.80
CA ASP A 368 5.76 -0.44 -11.18
C ASP A 368 5.23 -1.72 -11.83
N GLY A 369 6.13 -2.63 -12.17
CA GLY A 369 5.81 -3.92 -12.79
C GLY A 369 5.92 -5.06 -11.78
N PHE A 370 4.91 -5.91 -11.75
CA PHE A 370 4.83 -7.11 -10.92
C PHE A 370 4.90 -8.34 -11.80
N VAL A 371 5.82 -9.25 -11.48
CA VAL A 371 5.95 -10.54 -12.15
C VAL A 371 5.61 -11.64 -11.16
N PHE A 372 4.67 -12.50 -11.52
CA PHE A 372 4.31 -13.63 -10.68
C PHE A 372 4.00 -14.88 -11.51
N ASP A 373 4.26 -16.02 -10.91
CA ASP A 373 3.86 -17.32 -11.46
C ASP A 373 2.53 -17.74 -10.83
N ALA A 374 1.60 -18.19 -11.66
CA ALA A 374 0.30 -18.72 -11.23
C ALA A 374 0.34 -20.24 -11.20
N GLU A 375 -0.22 -20.87 -10.15
CA GLU A 375 -0.28 -22.34 -10.06
C GLU A 375 -1.19 -22.97 -11.14
N SER A 376 -2.11 -22.19 -11.72
CA SER A 376 -3.02 -22.63 -12.78
C SER A 376 -3.34 -21.49 -13.75
N ALA A 377 -3.60 -21.83 -15.01
CA ALA A 377 -4.04 -20.88 -16.01
C ALA A 377 -5.46 -20.38 -15.72
N CYS A 378 -5.76 -19.16 -16.12
CA CYS A 378 -7.07 -18.53 -15.96
C CYS A 378 -7.36 -17.61 -17.14
N ASP A 379 -8.52 -17.74 -17.79
CA ASP A 379 -8.83 -16.90 -18.95
C ASP A 379 -9.14 -15.44 -18.55
N ALA A 380 -9.63 -15.23 -17.32
CA ALA A 380 -9.95 -13.91 -16.78
C ALA A 380 -9.72 -13.89 -15.26
N ALA A 381 -8.48 -13.63 -14.84
CA ALA A 381 -8.17 -13.47 -13.43
C ALA A 381 -8.38 -12.03 -12.99
N THR A 382 -8.92 -11.85 -11.78
CA THR A 382 -8.99 -10.57 -11.09
C THR A 382 -7.77 -10.46 -10.18
N ILE A 383 -6.90 -9.49 -10.47
CA ILE A 383 -5.65 -9.26 -9.74
C ILE A 383 -5.78 -7.95 -8.99
N GLU A 384 -5.74 -8.02 -7.67
CA GLU A 384 -5.80 -6.88 -6.78
C GLU A 384 -4.40 -6.49 -6.32
N VAL A 385 -4.09 -5.21 -6.40
CA VAL A 385 -2.83 -4.63 -5.98
C VAL A 385 -3.12 -3.50 -4.99
N HIS A 386 -2.57 -3.60 -3.79
CA HIS A 386 -2.61 -2.51 -2.82
C HIS A 386 -1.45 -1.55 -3.09
N VAL A 387 -1.77 -0.28 -3.32
CA VAL A 387 -0.80 0.79 -3.60
C VAL A 387 -0.68 1.68 -2.36
N PHE A 388 0.52 1.73 -1.80
CA PHE A 388 0.85 2.54 -0.63
C PHE A 388 1.51 3.85 -1.06
N ASP A 389 0.73 4.94 -1.07
CA ASP A 389 1.24 6.28 -1.34
C ASP A 389 1.56 7.06 -0.06
N GLU A 390 2.70 6.78 0.57
CA GLU A 390 3.08 7.46 1.82
C GLU A 390 3.70 8.86 1.61
N VAL A 391 4.08 9.23 0.38
CA VAL A 391 4.97 10.38 0.13
C VAL A 391 4.21 11.69 -0.19
N ALA A 392 2.89 11.66 -0.41
CA ALA A 392 2.19 12.76 -1.09
C ALA A 392 0.89 13.30 -0.46
N ASP A 393 0.56 13.03 0.81
CA ASP A 393 -0.79 13.32 1.38
C ASP A 393 -1.94 12.66 0.56
N GLN A 394 -1.60 11.73 -0.34
CA GLN A 394 -2.55 10.95 -1.14
C GLN A 394 -2.90 9.69 -0.36
N HIS A 395 -4.19 9.34 -0.38
CA HIS A 395 -4.67 8.14 0.29
C HIS A 395 -4.10 6.90 -0.41
N SER A 396 -3.81 5.84 0.35
CA SER A 396 -3.64 4.51 -0.22
C SER A 396 -4.79 4.21 -1.18
N ARG A 397 -4.50 3.54 -2.29
CA ARG A 397 -5.51 3.13 -3.27
C ARG A 397 -5.36 1.67 -3.60
N ASP A 398 -6.46 1.05 -3.95
CA ASP A 398 -6.48 -0.33 -4.42
C ASP A 398 -6.63 -0.31 -5.94
N TYR A 399 -5.88 -1.17 -6.62
CA TYR A 399 -5.87 -1.24 -8.08
C TYR A 399 -6.23 -2.65 -8.51
N VAL A 400 -7.26 -2.78 -9.35
CA VAL A 400 -7.74 -4.07 -9.83
C VAL A 400 -7.67 -4.11 -11.33
N VAL A 401 -6.93 -5.11 -11.84
CA VAL A 401 -6.82 -5.40 -13.26
C VAL A 401 -7.36 -6.79 -13.55
N VAL A 402 -8.08 -6.92 -14.66
CA VAL A 402 -8.53 -8.21 -15.17
C VAL A 402 -7.76 -8.59 -16.42
N GLN A 403 -7.09 -9.74 -16.38
CA GLN A 403 -6.34 -10.27 -17.51
C GLN A 403 -6.24 -11.80 -17.47
N PRO A 404 -5.98 -12.46 -18.62
CA PRO A 404 -5.64 -13.87 -18.63
C PRO A 404 -4.32 -14.13 -17.90
N LEU A 405 -4.24 -15.28 -17.24
CA LEU A 405 -3.05 -15.83 -16.61
C LEU A 405 -2.65 -17.14 -17.29
N ALA A 406 -1.36 -17.29 -17.52
CA ALA A 406 -0.75 -18.55 -17.88
C ALA A 406 -0.30 -19.28 -16.60
N ASP A 407 -0.33 -20.61 -16.62
CA ASP A 407 0.22 -21.41 -15.52
C ASP A 407 1.75 -21.34 -15.47
N GLY A 408 2.34 -21.75 -14.34
CA GLY A 408 3.79 -21.79 -14.14
C GLY A 408 4.55 -22.76 -15.06
N THR A 409 3.89 -23.48 -15.98
CA THR A 409 4.57 -24.25 -17.03
C THR A 409 4.77 -23.42 -18.31
N SER A 410 4.11 -22.27 -18.40
CA SER A 410 4.30 -21.29 -19.45
C SER A 410 5.69 -20.66 -19.40
N THR A 411 6.26 -20.38 -20.57
CA THR A 411 7.47 -19.55 -20.70
C THR A 411 7.16 -18.05 -20.64
N THR A 412 5.88 -17.69 -20.66
CA THR A 412 5.40 -16.31 -20.56
C THR A 412 5.02 -16.05 -19.12
N HIS A 413 5.70 -15.09 -18.49
CA HIS A 413 5.39 -14.66 -17.13
C HIS A 413 4.06 -13.90 -17.10
N ASN A 414 3.37 -13.96 -15.95
CA ASN A 414 2.23 -13.10 -15.71
C ASN A 414 2.72 -11.77 -15.16
N GLU A 415 2.36 -10.70 -15.86
CA GLU A 415 2.86 -9.35 -15.58
C GLU A 415 1.69 -8.40 -15.35
N VAL A 416 1.79 -7.59 -14.29
CA VAL A 416 0.84 -6.50 -14.01
C VAL A 416 1.62 -5.22 -13.82
N PHE A 417 1.16 -4.16 -14.48
CA PHE A 417 1.77 -2.85 -14.38
C PHE A 417 0.81 -1.90 -13.67
N VAL A 418 1.30 -1.25 -12.63
CA VAL A 418 0.55 -0.24 -11.88
C VAL A 418 1.08 1.14 -12.26
N PRO A 419 0.26 2.02 -12.86
CA PRO A 419 0.70 3.38 -13.19
C PRO A 419 0.97 4.19 -11.93
N TYR A 420 1.89 5.12 -12.06
CA TYR A 420 2.10 6.18 -11.09
C TYR A 420 0.93 7.15 -11.11
N ASP A 421 0.46 7.55 -9.93
CA ASP A 421 -0.55 8.60 -9.86
C ASP A 421 0.12 9.97 -10.11
N HIS A 422 -0.38 10.69 -11.11
CA HIS A 422 0.12 12.00 -11.52
C HIS A 422 1.65 12.05 -11.74
N GLY A 423 2.23 10.97 -12.28
CA GLY A 423 3.67 10.87 -12.58
C GLY A 423 4.56 10.70 -11.35
N ARG A 424 4.00 10.32 -10.19
CA ARG A 424 4.74 10.04 -8.96
C ARG A 424 4.78 8.55 -8.66
N GLN A 425 5.99 8.03 -8.49
CA GLN A 425 6.20 6.65 -8.07
C GLN A 425 5.56 6.40 -6.71
N PRO A 426 4.74 5.33 -6.56
CA PRO A 426 4.19 4.96 -5.26
C PRO A 426 5.32 4.57 -4.29
N ALA A 427 5.04 4.65 -2.99
CA ALA A 427 6.07 4.32 -1.99
C ALA A 427 6.31 2.81 -1.90
N ASP A 428 5.26 2.03 -2.12
CA ASP A 428 5.26 0.57 -2.16
C ASP A 428 3.98 0.12 -2.89
N ALA A 429 3.99 -1.03 -3.52
CA ALA A 429 2.79 -1.67 -4.04
C ALA A 429 2.93 -3.19 -3.94
N GLU A 430 1.86 -3.89 -3.57
CA GLU A 430 1.88 -5.34 -3.37
C GLU A 430 0.64 -5.99 -3.97
N VAL A 431 0.82 -7.13 -4.67
CA VAL A 431 -0.31 -7.95 -5.11
C VAL A 431 -0.95 -8.57 -3.87
N SER A 432 -2.19 -8.19 -3.60
CA SER A 432 -2.90 -8.59 -2.38
C SER A 432 -3.74 -9.86 -2.57
N SER A 433 -4.33 -10.01 -3.76
CA SER A 433 -5.09 -11.19 -4.11
C SER A 433 -5.11 -11.44 -5.62
N VAL A 434 -5.22 -12.70 -6.00
CA VAL A 434 -5.48 -13.13 -7.39
C VAL A 434 -6.60 -14.16 -7.33
N THR A 435 -7.71 -13.88 -8.00
CA THR A 435 -8.85 -14.79 -8.05
C THR A 435 -9.16 -15.13 -9.50
N CYS A 436 -9.55 -16.38 -9.74
CA CYS A 436 -9.94 -16.84 -11.06
C CYS A 436 -11.42 -17.14 -11.11
N GLU A 437 -12.10 -16.60 -12.11
CA GLU A 437 -13.49 -16.95 -12.37
C GLU A 437 -13.56 -18.17 -13.29
N SER A 438 -14.43 -19.12 -12.93
CA SER A 438 -14.61 -20.39 -13.65
C SER A 438 -15.58 -20.30 -14.81
#